data_AF-A0A969MKT7-F1
#
_entry.id   AF-A0A969MKT7-F1
#
_cell.length_a   1.000
_cell.length_b   1.000
_cell.length_c   1.000
_cell.angle_alpha   90.00
_cell.angle_beta   90.00
_cell.angle_gamma   90.00
#
_symmetry.space_group_name_H-M   'P 1'
#
loop_
_entity.id
_entity.type
_entity.pdbx_description
1 polymer ?
#
loop_
_entity_poly.entity_id
_entity_poly.type
_entity_poly.pdbx_seq_one_letter_code
_entity_poly.pdbx_strand_id
1 'polypeptide(L)'
;MQVSSALQSQVLSRYVLRDILYTLGRMNWEYKYNVHDLEYEFWTTGVWVKQAGTIISYRAIAQYWKEAAINQTEQLPVDKVRGGWLVSSIQDFTKKYFVYFNQGKGWQCECMKHRCWSNRIPNELPQLYKALNNKIFCHHVAAAYLHRE
;
A
#
# COMPACT_ATOMS: atom_id res chain seq x y z
N MET A 1 -16.99 -9.13 -6.52
CA MET A 1 -15.67 -8.60 -6.92
C MET A 1 -14.63 -9.67 -6.64
N GLN A 2 -13.96 -10.20 -7.66
CA GLN A 2 -12.95 -11.23 -7.45
C GLN A 2 -11.57 -10.56 -7.40
N VAL A 3 -10.97 -10.51 -6.21
CA VAL A 3 -9.60 -10.07 -6.03
C VAL A 3 -8.70 -11.28 -6.14
N SER A 4 -7.69 -11.23 -6.99
CA SER A 4 -6.75 -12.33 -7.14
C SER A 4 -5.96 -12.62 -5.85
N SER A 5 -5.60 -13.88 -5.63
CA SER A 5 -4.75 -14.29 -4.51
C SER A 5 -3.41 -13.56 -4.49
N ALA A 6 -2.85 -13.26 -5.67
CA ALA A 6 -1.59 -12.54 -5.79
C ALA A 6 -1.70 -11.04 -5.42
N LEU A 7 -2.84 -10.38 -5.64
CA LEU A 7 -3.02 -9.00 -5.16
C LEU A 7 -3.35 -9.01 -3.65
N GLN A 8 -4.19 -9.96 -3.23
CA GLN A 8 -4.51 -10.18 -1.81
C GLN A 8 -3.25 -10.36 -0.96
N SER A 9 -2.31 -11.21 -1.37
CA SER A 9 -1.07 -11.44 -0.61
C SER A 9 -0.17 -10.21 -0.50
N GLN A 10 -0.28 -9.26 -1.43
CA GLN A 10 0.52 -8.03 -1.43
C GLN A 10 -0.15 -6.90 -0.65
N VAL A 11 -1.48 -6.77 -0.72
CA VAL A 11 -2.24 -5.62 -0.20
C VAL A 11 -2.92 -5.94 1.13
N LEU A 12 -3.24 -7.20 1.39
CA LEU A 12 -4.03 -7.67 2.54
C LEU A 12 -3.51 -9.02 3.05
N SER A 13 -2.21 -9.11 3.30
CA SER A 13 -1.66 -10.24 4.03
C SER A 13 -2.22 -10.27 5.46
N ARG A 14 -2.22 -11.43 6.11
CA ARG A 14 -2.69 -11.56 7.51
C ARG A 14 -1.94 -10.64 8.48
N TYR A 15 -0.65 -10.42 8.22
CA TYR A 15 0.17 -9.48 8.99
C TYR A 15 -0.27 -8.04 8.76
N VAL A 16 -0.54 -7.64 7.50
CA VAL A 16 -1.10 -6.31 7.21
C VAL A 16 -2.45 -6.11 7.92
N LEU A 17 -3.32 -7.12 7.91
CA LEU A 17 -4.59 -7.05 8.63
C LEU A 17 -4.39 -6.87 10.14
N ARG A 18 -3.50 -7.65 10.76
CA ARG A 18 -3.13 -7.50 12.17
C ARG A 18 -2.63 -6.08 12.46
N ASP A 19 -1.69 -5.57 11.66
CA ASP A 19 -1.08 -4.26 11.90
C ASP A 19 -2.10 -3.12 11.75
N ILE A 20 -3.05 -3.25 10.81
CA ILE A 20 -4.18 -2.31 10.70
C ILE A 20 -5.11 -2.42 11.91
N LEU A 21 -5.47 -3.63 12.35
CA LEU A 21 -6.30 -3.83 13.54
C LEU A 21 -5.65 -3.24 14.78
N TYR A 22 -4.33 -3.37 14.91
CA TYR A 22 -3.54 -2.77 15.98
C TYR A 22 -3.62 -1.25 15.95
N THR A 23 -3.39 -0.65 14.78
CA THR A 23 -3.50 0.80 14.58
C THR A 23 -4.91 1.32 14.89
N LEU A 24 -5.94 0.49 14.68
CA LEU A 24 -7.33 0.83 15.00
C LEU A 24 -7.74 0.51 16.45
N GLY A 25 -6.84 -0.04 17.28
CA GLY A 25 -7.15 -0.45 18.66
C GLY A 25 -8.10 -1.64 18.77
N ARG A 26 -8.19 -2.50 17.74
CA ARG A 26 -9.15 -3.61 17.63
C ARG A 26 -8.47 -4.97 17.88
N MET A 27 -7.94 -5.17 19.09
CA MET A 27 -7.06 -6.32 19.41
C MET A 27 -7.70 -7.43 20.24
N ASN A 28 -8.99 -7.33 20.56
CA ASN A 28 -9.69 -8.33 21.40
C ASN A 28 -9.69 -9.75 20.82
N TRP A 29 -9.41 -9.92 19.52
CA TRP A 29 -9.32 -11.23 18.89
C TRP A 29 -8.04 -12.00 19.27
N GLU A 30 -6.96 -11.31 19.66
CA GLU A 30 -5.68 -11.94 20.02
C GLU A 30 -5.78 -12.79 21.28
N TYR A 31 -6.79 -12.59 22.12
CA TYR A 31 -7.05 -13.43 23.28
C TYR A 31 -7.48 -14.85 22.92
N LYS A 32 -7.95 -15.09 21.68
CA LYS A 32 -8.52 -16.38 21.25
C LYS A 32 -7.91 -16.94 19.97
N TYR A 33 -7.32 -16.09 19.13
CA TYR A 33 -6.86 -16.45 17.79
C TYR A 33 -5.45 -15.93 17.53
N ASN A 34 -4.70 -16.65 16.71
CA ASN A 34 -3.40 -16.21 16.20
C ASN A 34 -3.56 -15.46 14.87
N VAL A 35 -2.52 -14.73 14.47
CA VAL A 35 -2.49 -14.01 13.18
C VAL A 35 -2.76 -14.95 11.98
N HIS A 36 -2.34 -16.21 12.07
CA HIS A 36 -2.55 -17.20 11.02
C HIS A 36 -4.00 -17.64 10.86
N ASP A 37 -4.81 -17.47 11.91
CA ASP A 37 -6.23 -17.82 11.93
C ASP A 37 -7.10 -16.71 11.32
N LEU A 38 -6.53 -15.53 11.02
CA LEU A 38 -7.26 -14.43 10.42
C LEU A 38 -7.76 -14.82 9.03
N GLU A 39 -9.09 -14.87 8.93
CA GLU A 39 -9.86 -14.99 7.70
C GLU A 39 -10.57 -13.67 7.41
N TYR A 40 -10.70 -13.36 6.12
CA TYR A 40 -11.34 -12.13 5.70
C TYR A 40 -12.09 -12.26 4.39
N GLU A 41 -13.03 -11.34 4.19
CA GLU A 41 -13.88 -11.27 3.01
C GLU A 41 -14.00 -9.83 2.51
N PHE A 42 -14.08 -9.65 1.19
CA PHE A 42 -14.24 -8.34 0.58
C PHE A 42 -15.70 -7.90 0.57
N TRP A 43 -15.96 -6.71 1.08
CA TRP A 43 -17.27 -6.07 1.17
C TRP A 43 -17.24 -4.72 0.46
N THR A 44 -18.41 -4.18 0.13
CA THR A 44 -18.51 -2.88 -0.57
C THR A 44 -17.83 -1.73 0.18
N THR A 45 -17.85 -1.77 1.51
CA THR A 45 -17.32 -0.72 2.40
C THR A 45 -15.90 -0.99 2.91
N GLY A 46 -15.37 -2.20 2.71
CA GLY A 46 -14.07 -2.59 3.26
C GLY A 46 -13.83 -4.09 3.26
N VAL A 47 -13.03 -4.55 4.21
CA VAL A 47 -12.68 -5.96 4.40
C VAL A 47 -13.22 -6.40 5.76
N TRP A 48 -14.13 -7.37 5.76
CA TRP A 48 -14.61 -8.01 6.98
C TRP A 48 -13.55 -8.99 7.47
N VAL A 49 -13.10 -8.85 8.72
CA VAL A 49 -12.17 -9.79 9.36
C VAL A 49 -12.96 -10.60 10.39
N LYS A 50 -13.11 -11.90 10.14
CA LYS A 50 -14.07 -12.76 10.87
C LYS A 50 -13.72 -12.85 12.36
N GLN A 51 -12.48 -13.18 12.68
CA GLN A 51 -12.01 -13.37 14.06
C GLN A 51 -12.04 -12.06 14.86
N ALA A 52 -11.84 -10.93 14.19
CA ALA A 52 -11.94 -9.60 14.80
C ALA A 52 -13.38 -9.07 14.88
N GLY A 53 -14.35 -9.74 14.25
CA GLY A 53 -15.74 -9.33 14.23
C GLY A 53 -15.93 -7.89 13.73
N THR A 54 -15.12 -7.45 12.77
CA THR A 54 -15.10 -6.03 12.37
C THR A 54 -14.77 -5.81 10.89
N ILE A 55 -15.27 -4.70 10.33
CA ILE A 55 -14.91 -4.23 8.98
C ILE A 55 -13.74 -3.24 9.10
N ILE A 56 -12.66 -3.51 8.37
CA ILE A 56 -11.60 -2.55 8.08
C ILE A 56 -11.98 -1.79 6.81
N SER A 57 -12.24 -0.49 6.93
CA SER A 57 -12.63 0.32 5.78
C SER A 57 -11.50 0.45 4.75
N TYR A 58 -11.85 0.64 3.47
CA TYR A 58 -10.85 0.93 2.43
C TYR A 58 -10.03 2.19 2.72
N ARG A 59 -10.61 3.16 3.45
CA ARG A 59 -9.89 4.36 3.90
C ARG A 59 -8.81 4.01 4.93
N ALA A 60 -9.09 3.13 5.88
CA ALA A 60 -8.09 2.66 6.84
C ALA A 60 -6.96 1.87 6.15
N ILE A 61 -7.31 1.01 5.19
CA ILE A 61 -6.32 0.27 4.38
C ILE A 61 -5.46 1.24 3.57
N ALA A 62 -6.06 2.25 2.94
CA ALA A 62 -5.33 3.27 2.18
C ALA A 62 -4.38 4.09 3.06
N GLN A 63 -4.84 4.48 4.25
CA GLN A 63 -4.02 5.22 5.22
C GLN A 63 -2.82 4.40 5.67
N TYR A 64 -3.02 3.14 6.06
CA TYR A 64 -1.94 2.22 6.41
C TYR A 64 -0.90 2.11 5.29
N TRP A 65 -1.34 1.93 4.03
CA TRP A 65 -0.40 1.80 2.92
C TRP A 65 0.36 3.07 2.61
N LYS A 66 -0.26 4.24 2.82
CA LYS A 66 0.43 5.54 2.70
C LYS A 66 1.50 5.66 3.78
N GLU A 67 1.16 5.38 5.03
CA GLU A 67 2.08 5.43 6.17
C GLU A 67 3.22 4.41 6.03
N ALA A 68 2.90 3.16 5.67
CA ALA A 68 3.90 2.13 5.43
C ALA A 68 4.85 2.50 4.27
N ALA A 69 4.34 3.15 3.22
CA ALA A 69 5.18 3.63 2.13
C ALA A 69 6.11 4.77 2.61
N ILE A 70 5.63 5.68 3.45
CA ILE A 70 6.41 6.79 4.04
C ILE A 70 7.47 6.29 5.00
N ASN A 71 7.14 5.36 5.91
CA ASN A 71 8.10 4.83 6.89
C ASN A 71 9.24 4.07 6.19
N GLN A 72 8.97 3.48 5.02
CA GLN A 72 9.99 2.84 4.19
C GLN A 72 10.85 3.83 3.37
N THR A 73 10.63 5.14 3.48
CA THR A 73 11.45 6.14 2.79
C THR A 73 12.68 6.55 3.58
N GLU A 74 12.72 6.24 4.88
CA GLU A 74 13.83 6.65 5.73
C GLU A 74 15.15 6.16 5.12
N GLN A 75 16.08 7.10 4.94
CA GLN A 75 17.42 6.88 4.39
C GLN A 75 17.49 6.47 2.91
N LEU A 76 16.42 6.62 2.12
CA LEU A 76 16.51 6.42 0.67
C LEU A 76 17.19 7.61 -0.01
N PRO A 77 18.33 7.42 -0.70
CA PRO A 77 18.89 8.45 -1.58
C PRO A 77 17.90 8.83 -2.68
N VAL A 78 17.69 10.13 -2.85
CA VAL A 78 16.83 10.71 -3.89
C VAL A 78 17.61 11.76 -4.66
N ASP A 79 17.82 11.52 -5.96
CA ASP A 79 18.42 12.50 -6.86
C ASP A 79 17.35 13.15 -7.74
N LYS A 80 17.27 14.47 -7.72
CA LYS A 80 16.40 15.22 -8.64
C LYS A 80 17.04 15.24 -10.03
N VAL A 81 16.30 14.82 -11.04
CA VAL A 81 16.75 14.78 -12.45
C VAL A 81 15.75 15.51 -13.35
N ARG A 82 16.11 15.74 -14.62
CA ARG A 82 15.20 16.38 -15.57
C ARG A 82 13.94 15.52 -15.73
N GLY A 83 12.79 16.08 -15.34
CA GLY A 83 11.48 15.44 -15.49
C GLY A 83 11.06 14.49 -14.36
N GLY A 84 11.85 14.35 -13.29
CA GLY A 84 11.49 13.48 -12.17
C GLY A 84 12.58 13.31 -11.12
N TRP A 85 12.59 12.13 -10.50
CA TRP A 85 13.52 11.75 -9.44
C TRP A 85 14.05 10.34 -9.69
N LEU A 86 15.30 10.11 -9.33
CA LEU A 86 15.87 8.77 -9.21
C LEU A 86 15.92 8.42 -7.72
N VAL A 87 15.27 7.32 -7.33
CA VAL A 87 15.25 6.86 -5.94
C VAL A 87 15.93 5.51 -5.85
N SER A 88 16.91 5.38 -4.96
CA SER A 88 17.62 4.10 -4.75
C SER A 88 16.73 3.05 -4.08
N SER A 89 17.07 1.78 -4.27
CA SER A 89 16.50 0.65 -3.54
C SER A 89 17.11 0.55 -2.14
N ILE A 90 16.30 0.18 -1.14
CA ILE A 90 16.80 -0.16 0.22
C ILE A 90 17.76 -1.36 0.17
N GLN A 91 17.49 -2.32 -0.73
CA GLN A 91 18.24 -3.57 -0.81
C GLN A 91 19.55 -3.44 -1.59
N ASP A 92 19.68 -2.41 -2.42
CA ASP A 92 20.83 -2.20 -3.30
C ASP A 92 20.86 -0.73 -3.75
N PHE A 93 21.73 0.07 -3.14
CA PHE A 93 21.82 1.49 -3.43
C PHE A 93 22.29 1.82 -4.86
N THR A 94 22.88 0.85 -5.58
CA THR A 94 23.25 1.02 -7.00
C THR A 94 22.04 0.97 -7.93
N LYS A 95 20.97 0.30 -7.49
CA LYS A 95 19.73 0.20 -8.25
C LYS A 95 18.84 1.41 -7.97
N LYS A 96 18.62 2.23 -8.99
CA LYS A 96 17.75 3.40 -8.94
C LYS A 96 16.48 3.18 -9.75
N TYR A 97 15.37 3.69 -9.23
CA TYR A 97 14.07 3.66 -9.91
C TYR A 97 13.65 5.08 -10.26
N PHE A 98 13.26 5.28 -11.52
CA PHE A 98 12.72 6.57 -11.95
C PHE A 98 11.29 6.76 -11.43
N VAL A 99 11.05 7.94 -10.87
CA VAL A 99 9.76 8.38 -10.35
C VAL A 99 9.41 9.72 -10.99
N TYR A 100 8.17 9.86 -11.45
CA TYR A 100 7.68 11.13 -11.97
C TYR A 100 6.21 11.36 -11.62
N PHE A 101 5.85 12.64 -11.48
CA PHE A 101 4.49 13.07 -11.17
C PHE A 101 3.93 13.84 -12.36
N ASN A 102 2.96 13.25 -13.05
CA ASN A 102 2.34 13.87 -14.21
C ASN A 102 0.94 14.39 -13.84
N GLN A 103 0.68 15.67 -14.12
CA GLN A 103 -0.65 16.26 -14.00
C GLN A 103 -1.60 15.59 -15.01
N GLY A 104 -2.40 14.64 -14.53
CA GLY A 104 -3.40 13.90 -15.32
C GLY A 104 -3.13 12.40 -15.48
N LYS A 105 -1.87 11.95 -15.45
CA LYS A 105 -1.50 10.51 -15.50
C LYS A 105 -1.12 9.89 -14.15
N GLY A 106 -1.23 10.66 -13.07
CA GLY A 106 -0.97 10.21 -11.71
C GLY A 106 0.52 10.10 -11.37
N TRP A 107 0.80 9.37 -10.30
CA TRP A 107 2.15 9.15 -9.77
C TRP A 107 2.71 7.85 -10.33
N GLN A 108 3.90 7.90 -10.91
CA GLN A 108 4.46 6.81 -11.68
C GLN A 108 5.83 6.42 -11.13
N CYS A 109 6.10 5.12 -11.04
CA CYS A 109 7.39 4.56 -10.65
C CYS A 109 7.66 3.28 -11.41
N GLU A 110 8.93 3.06 -11.76
CA GLU A 110 9.34 1.89 -12.53
C GLU A 110 9.53 0.62 -11.69
N CYS A 111 9.38 0.70 -10.36
CA CYS A 111 9.55 -0.47 -9.52
C CYS A 111 8.42 -1.50 -9.73
N MET A 112 8.75 -2.78 -9.55
CA MET A 112 7.81 -3.87 -9.80
C MET A 112 6.54 -3.75 -8.97
N LYS A 113 6.66 -3.38 -7.68
CA LYS A 113 5.50 -3.18 -6.79
C LYS A 113 4.52 -2.15 -7.36
N HIS A 114 5.03 -0.99 -7.81
CA HIS A 114 4.20 0.06 -8.39
C HIS A 114 3.54 -0.40 -9.69
N ARG A 115 4.29 -1.04 -10.60
CA ARG A 115 3.75 -1.59 -11.86
C ARG A 115 2.63 -2.61 -11.61
N CYS A 116 2.86 -3.58 -10.72
CA CYS A 116 1.87 -4.59 -10.36
C CYS A 116 0.60 -3.96 -9.77
N TRP A 117 0.76 -3.00 -8.87
CA TRP A 117 -0.38 -2.37 -8.20
C TRP A 117 -1.16 -1.45 -9.13
N SER A 118 -0.47 -0.69 -9.99
CA SER A 118 -1.10 0.19 -10.98
C SER A 118 -1.94 -0.57 -12.01
N ASN A 119 -1.51 -1.78 -12.39
CA ASN A 119 -2.27 -2.60 -13.34
C ASN A 119 -3.50 -3.26 -12.71
N ARG A 120 -3.48 -3.51 -11.39
CA ARG A 120 -4.44 -4.40 -10.73
C ARG A 120 -5.39 -3.70 -9.80
N ILE A 121 -4.92 -2.83 -8.90
CA ILE A 121 -5.77 -2.18 -7.89
C ILE A 121 -6.95 -1.42 -8.52
N PRO A 122 -6.80 -0.65 -9.62
CA PRO A 122 -7.94 0.04 -10.23
C PRO A 122 -9.07 -0.89 -10.68
N ASN A 123 -8.73 -2.12 -11.10
CA ASN A 123 -9.67 -3.09 -11.67
C ASN A 123 -10.19 -4.09 -10.64
N GLU A 124 -9.30 -4.62 -9.79
CA GLU A 124 -9.60 -5.65 -8.81
C GLU A 124 -10.09 -5.06 -7.47
N LEU A 125 -9.66 -3.85 -7.12
CA LEU A 125 -9.95 -3.17 -5.86
C LEU A 125 -10.29 -1.67 -6.05
N PRO A 126 -11.29 -1.34 -6.89
CA PRO A 126 -11.60 0.05 -7.26
C PRO A 126 -11.95 0.94 -6.06
N GLN A 127 -12.56 0.40 -5.00
CA GLN A 127 -12.87 1.15 -3.78
C GLN A 127 -11.59 1.54 -3.02
N LEU A 128 -10.59 0.65 -2.98
CA LEU A 128 -9.28 0.95 -2.43
C LEU A 128 -8.56 1.99 -3.30
N TYR A 129 -8.64 1.85 -4.63
CA TYR A 129 -8.04 2.84 -5.54
C TYR A 129 -8.60 4.24 -5.32
N LYS A 130 -9.93 4.35 -5.17
CA LYS A 130 -10.60 5.61 -4.81
C LYS A 130 -10.15 6.12 -3.44
N ALA A 131 -10.03 5.24 -2.44
CA ALA A 131 -9.55 5.61 -1.11
C ALA A 131 -8.09 6.10 -1.10
N LEU A 132 -7.26 5.61 -2.02
CA LEU A 132 -5.90 6.10 -2.28
C LEU A 132 -5.87 7.39 -3.12
N ASN A 133 -7.03 8.04 -3.33
CA ASN A 133 -7.18 9.22 -4.17
C ASN A 133 -6.65 8.99 -5.60
N ASN A 134 -6.98 7.83 -6.16
CA ASN A 134 -6.59 7.37 -7.50
C ASN A 134 -5.06 7.37 -7.71
N LYS A 135 -4.28 7.12 -6.65
CA LYS A 135 -2.81 7.03 -6.69
C LYS A 135 -2.34 5.67 -6.19
N ILE A 136 -1.14 5.29 -6.61
CA ILE A 136 -0.47 4.08 -6.15
C ILE A 136 0.79 4.50 -5.40
N PHE A 137 0.91 4.04 -4.16
CA PHE A 137 2.03 4.36 -3.29
C PHE A 137 2.99 3.17 -3.24
N CYS A 138 4.24 3.40 -3.65
CA CYS A 138 5.38 2.60 -3.24
C CYS A 138 6.33 3.50 -2.45
N HIS A 139 7.32 2.93 -1.76
CA HIS A 139 8.28 3.75 -1.00
C HIS A 139 9.09 4.69 -1.90
N HIS A 140 9.40 4.34 -3.16
CA HIS A 140 10.05 5.28 -4.07
C HIS A 140 9.19 6.50 -4.40
N VAL A 141 7.89 6.28 -4.64
CA VAL A 141 6.92 7.36 -4.87
C VAL A 141 6.80 8.25 -3.64
N ALA A 142 6.73 7.65 -2.45
CA ALA A 142 6.69 8.40 -1.20
C ALA A 142 7.99 9.21 -0.98
N ALA A 143 9.16 8.62 -1.23
CA ALA A 143 10.45 9.28 -1.05
C ALA A 143 10.59 10.49 -2.00
N ALA A 144 10.27 10.31 -3.28
CA ALA A 144 10.27 11.41 -4.25
C ALA A 144 9.25 12.50 -3.91
N TYR A 145 8.09 12.13 -3.35
CA TYR A 145 7.07 13.09 -2.91
C TYR A 145 7.57 13.95 -1.75
N LEU A 146 8.19 13.34 -0.74
CA LEU A 146 8.75 14.05 0.41
C LEU A 146 9.92 14.97 0.04
N HIS A 147 10.69 14.65 -1.01
CA HIS A 147 11.77 15.51 -1.52
C HIS A 147 11.31 16.58 -2.53
N ARG A 148 10.01 16.60 -2.86
CA ARG A 148 9.43 17.65 -3.72
C ARG A 148 9.03 18.88 -2.91
N GLU A 149 8.57 18.65 -1.68
CA GLU A 149 8.20 19.69 -0.69
C GLU A 149 9.47 20.38 -0.16
#